data_AF-F6IEA0-F1
#
_entry.id   AF-F6IEA0-F1
#
_cell.length_a   1.000
_cell.length_b   1.000
_cell.length_c   1.000
_cell.angle_alpha   90.00
_cell.angle_beta   90.00
_cell.angle_gamma   90.00
#
_symmetry.space_group_name_H-M   'P 1'
#
loop_
_entity.id
_entity.type
_entity.pdbx_description
1 polymer ?
#
loop_
_entity_poly.entity_id
_entity_poly.type
_entity_poly.pdbx_seq_one_letter_code
_entity_poly.pdbx_strand_id
1 'polypeptide(L)'
;MWRIGAYSMLASTCLAGQMAWAAGTEPGQVAALEAQVAQLQKTAQANADRSAVENLFSRYMYLHNAFQDNQIVDLWAKKGTPDIRAQYSNLGVYTNWDSIISYHRDRPSPIGKLLFHYVTTPIIEVAGDGQTAKGLWIVNGLESGLTDPEHAKNMPDWMFEKDMVDGKKVWMHNVYLKYGIDFIKQDGQWKIWHFHCFEVARAPYGMGWIPFAAAAQDDPFNFDLMYMGDDGKPVFMPKPDGPASVLNNTYRTDTAQKLEARPPEPYRTFSETFAY
;
A
#
# COMPACT_ATOMS: atom_id res chain seq x y z
N MET A 1 -85.84 -63.68 21.89
CA MET A 1 -84.57 -64.32 22.30
C MET A 1 -83.44 -63.32 22.07
N TRP A 2 -82.64 -63.04 23.10
CA TRP A 2 -81.32 -62.35 23.11
C TRP A 2 -81.32 -60.83 22.77
N ARG A 3 -81.13 -59.87 23.69
CA ARG A 3 -80.02 -59.45 24.60
C ARG A 3 -78.88 -58.64 23.96
N ILE A 4 -78.71 -57.42 24.53
CA ILE A 4 -77.49 -56.64 24.84
C ILE A 4 -76.95 -55.65 23.81
N GLY A 5 -76.64 -54.44 24.30
CA GLY A 5 -75.64 -53.54 23.72
C GLY A 5 -75.69 -52.10 24.24
N ALA A 6 -75.24 -51.84 25.48
CA ALA A 6 -74.97 -50.49 25.95
C ALA A 6 -73.63 -50.01 25.39
N TYR A 7 -73.61 -48.84 24.73
CA TYR A 7 -72.38 -48.16 24.32
C TYR A 7 -72.31 -46.78 25.00
N SER A 8 -71.30 -46.61 25.85
CA SER A 8 -70.83 -45.31 26.34
C SER A 8 -70.20 -44.52 25.19
N MET A 9 -70.63 -43.27 24.99
CA MET A 9 -69.85 -42.30 24.22
C MET A 9 -69.06 -41.41 25.17
N LEU A 10 -67.74 -41.42 24.97
CA LEU A 10 -66.76 -40.56 25.61
C LEU A 10 -67.00 -39.09 25.22
N ALA A 11 -67.04 -38.21 26.21
CA ALA A 11 -66.99 -36.77 26.00
C ALA A 11 -65.58 -36.37 25.54
N SER A 12 -65.47 -35.85 24.30
CA SER A 12 -64.27 -35.16 23.84
C SER A 12 -64.15 -33.81 24.53
N THR A 13 -63.24 -33.71 25.50
CA THR A 13 -62.75 -32.42 26.00
C THR A 13 -61.84 -31.79 24.96
N CYS A 14 -62.34 -30.78 24.26
CA CYS A 14 -61.49 -29.89 23.47
C CYS A 14 -60.61 -29.08 24.43
N LEU A 15 -59.35 -29.48 24.59
CA LEU A 15 -58.30 -28.63 25.13
C LEU A 15 -58.04 -27.51 24.10
N ALA A 16 -58.68 -26.36 24.30
CA ALA A 16 -58.28 -25.13 23.65
C ALA A 16 -56.88 -24.75 24.17
N GLY A 17 -55.85 -25.23 23.48
CA GLY A 17 -54.49 -24.75 23.68
C GLY A 17 -54.47 -23.25 23.39
N GLN A 18 -54.27 -22.44 24.42
CA GLN A 18 -53.86 -21.06 24.24
C GLN A 18 -52.52 -21.08 23.52
N MET A 19 -52.54 -20.82 22.20
CA MET A 19 -51.37 -20.30 21.52
C MET A 19 -51.08 -18.95 22.17
N ALA A 20 -50.22 -18.96 23.18
CA ALA A 20 -49.53 -17.77 23.63
C ALA A 20 -48.67 -17.31 22.45
N TRP A 21 -49.20 -16.37 21.68
CA TRP A 21 -48.38 -15.54 20.81
C TRP A 21 -47.33 -14.92 21.73
N ALA A 22 -46.07 -15.35 21.58
CA ALA A 22 -44.97 -14.71 22.28
C ALA A 22 -45.08 -13.21 22.02
N ALA A 23 -45.17 -12.46 23.12
CA ALA A 23 -45.30 -11.02 23.12
C ALA A 23 -44.28 -10.40 22.16
N GLY A 24 -44.70 -9.34 21.46
CA GLY A 24 -43.82 -8.57 20.59
C GLY A 24 -42.51 -8.22 21.31
N THR A 25 -41.42 -8.17 20.55
CA THR A 25 -40.10 -7.77 21.02
C THR A 25 -40.21 -6.52 21.91
N GLU A 26 -39.89 -6.68 23.20
CA GLU A 26 -39.93 -5.59 24.17
C GLU A 26 -39.09 -4.40 23.65
N PRO A 27 -39.50 -3.13 23.84
CA PRO A 27 -38.78 -1.97 23.30
C PRO A 27 -37.28 -1.93 23.66
N GLY A 28 -36.90 -2.45 24.84
CA GLY A 28 -35.50 -2.58 25.25
C GLY A 28 -34.71 -3.60 24.42
N GLN A 29 -35.35 -4.67 23.95
CA GLN A 29 -34.74 -5.65 23.06
C GLN A 29 -34.54 -5.07 21.66
N VAL A 30 -35.49 -4.27 21.15
CA VAL A 30 -35.33 -3.58 19.86
C VAL A 30 -34.15 -2.61 19.91
N ALA A 31 -34.06 -1.75 20.94
CA ALA A 31 -32.96 -0.80 21.10
C ALA A 31 -31.59 -1.49 21.23
N ALA A 32 -31.52 -2.61 21.96
CA ALA A 32 -30.30 -3.40 22.08
C ALA A 32 -29.87 -4.02 20.74
N LEU A 33 -30.83 -4.52 19.96
CA LEU A 33 -30.57 -5.06 18.62
C LEU A 33 -30.12 -3.97 17.65
N GLU A 34 -30.73 -2.77 17.68
CA GLU A 34 -30.30 -1.63 16.87
C GLU A 34 -28.86 -1.22 17.17
N ALA A 35 -28.49 -1.14 18.46
CA ALA A 35 -27.12 -0.87 18.87
C ALA A 35 -26.15 -1.96 18.40
N GLN A 36 -26.56 -3.23 18.50
CA GLN A 36 -25.74 -4.35 18.02
C GLN A 36 -25.55 -4.30 16.50
N VAL A 37 -26.61 -4.01 15.74
CA VAL A 37 -26.55 -3.87 14.28
C VAL A 37 -25.63 -2.71 13.88
N ALA A 38 -25.74 -1.56 14.54
CA ALA A 38 -24.87 -0.42 14.28
C ALA A 38 -23.39 -0.75 14.55
N GLN A 39 -23.10 -1.46 15.64
CA GLN A 39 -21.74 -1.91 15.96
C GLN A 39 -21.22 -2.91 14.93
N LEU A 40 -22.04 -3.87 14.50
CA LEU A 40 -21.67 -4.85 13.49
C LEU A 40 -21.42 -4.19 12.13
N GLN A 41 -22.26 -3.23 11.73
CA GLN A 41 -22.07 -2.45 10.51
C GLN A 41 -20.75 -1.66 10.55
N LYS A 42 -20.43 -1.03 11.69
CA LYS A 42 -19.15 -0.33 11.87
C LYS A 42 -17.96 -1.28 11.73
N THR A 43 -18.00 -2.44 12.38
CA THR A 43 -16.94 -3.45 12.28
C THR A 43 -16.80 -3.98 10.85
N ALA A 44 -17.91 -4.28 10.17
CA ALA A 44 -17.91 -4.75 8.79
C ALA A 44 -17.32 -3.69 7.84
N GLN A 45 -17.69 -2.42 8.01
CA GLN A 45 -17.16 -1.33 7.21
C GLN A 45 -15.66 -1.13 7.44
N ALA A 46 -15.18 -1.19 8.69
CA ALA A 46 -13.75 -1.09 8.99
C ALA A 46 -12.93 -2.22 8.34
N ASN A 47 -13.45 -3.45 8.35
CA ASN A 47 -12.82 -4.59 7.68
C ASN A 47 -12.81 -4.42 6.15
N ALA A 48 -13.92 -3.98 5.56
CA ALA A 48 -14.00 -3.69 4.13
C ALA A 48 -13.01 -2.57 3.73
N ASP A 49 -12.89 -1.54 4.55
CA ASP A 49 -11.94 -0.45 4.36
C ASP A 49 -10.49 -0.92 4.44
N ARG A 50 -10.14 -1.76 5.41
CA ARG A 50 -8.82 -2.37 5.51
C ARG A 50 -8.46 -3.12 4.22
N SER A 51 -9.36 -3.95 3.72
CA SER A 51 -9.17 -4.69 2.45
C SER A 51 -9.09 -3.75 1.24
N ALA A 52 -9.89 -2.69 1.20
CA ALA A 52 -9.86 -1.71 0.12
C ALA A 52 -8.53 -0.95 0.07
N VAL A 53 -7.99 -0.57 1.23
CA VAL A 53 -6.66 0.06 1.37
C VAL A 53 -5.54 -0.88 0.95
N GLU A 54 -5.58 -2.14 1.37
CA GLU A 54 -4.61 -3.16 0.96
C GLU A 54 -4.61 -3.37 -0.55
N ASN A 55 -5.81 -3.48 -1.15
CA ASN A 55 -5.98 -3.62 -2.59
C ASN A 55 -5.54 -2.36 -3.34
N LEU A 56 -5.74 -1.17 -2.79
CA LEU A 56 -5.32 0.10 -3.40
C LEU A 56 -3.80 0.13 -3.58
N PHE A 57 -3.04 -0.17 -2.52
CA PHE A 57 -1.58 -0.16 -2.61
C PHE A 57 -1.02 -1.33 -3.42
N SER A 58 -1.65 -2.51 -3.32
CA SER A 58 -1.29 -3.65 -4.17
C SER A 58 -1.52 -3.35 -5.66
N ARG A 59 -2.61 -2.63 -5.99
CA ARG A 59 -2.89 -2.15 -7.36
C ARG A 59 -1.87 -1.13 -7.81
N TYR A 60 -1.46 -0.19 -6.96
CA TYR A 60 -0.37 0.73 -7.27
C TYR A 60 0.88 -0.04 -7.73
N MET A 61 1.31 -1.04 -6.95
CA MET A 61 2.51 -1.83 -7.28
C MET A 61 2.34 -2.67 -8.55
N TYR A 62 1.15 -3.26 -8.73
CA TYR A 62 0.84 -4.03 -9.95
C TYR A 62 0.88 -3.16 -11.21
N LEU A 63 0.31 -1.96 -11.16
CA LEU A 63 0.33 -0.99 -12.26
C LEU A 63 1.75 -0.43 -12.49
N HIS A 64 2.53 -0.23 -11.42
CA HIS A 64 3.90 0.26 -11.52
C HIS A 64 4.81 -0.69 -12.31
N ASN A 65 4.60 -2.01 -12.18
CA ASN A 65 5.32 -3.01 -12.96
C ASN A 65 5.06 -2.90 -14.47
N ALA A 66 3.85 -2.50 -14.84
CA ALA A 66 3.42 -2.38 -16.23
C ALA A 66 3.45 -0.94 -16.76
N PHE A 67 4.13 -0.01 -16.06
CA PHE A 67 4.24 1.40 -16.44
C PHE A 67 2.88 2.06 -16.73
N GLN A 68 1.83 1.63 -16.02
CA GLN A 68 0.48 2.16 -16.17
C GLN A 68 0.28 3.44 -15.35
N ASP A 69 1.23 4.37 -15.46
CA ASP A 69 1.31 5.55 -14.60
C ASP A 69 0.08 6.45 -14.72
N ASN A 70 -0.56 6.53 -15.89
CA ASN A 70 -1.84 7.23 -16.05
C ASN A 70 -2.93 6.67 -15.10
N GLN A 71 -2.98 5.35 -14.89
CA GLN A 71 -3.91 4.74 -13.95
C GLN A 71 -3.45 4.91 -12.49
N ILE A 72 -2.14 5.03 -12.26
CA ILE A 72 -1.58 5.31 -10.93
C ILE A 72 -1.98 6.70 -10.45
N VAL A 73 -1.99 7.71 -11.33
CA VAL A 73 -2.40 9.09 -10.99
C VAL A 73 -3.79 9.11 -10.34
N ASP A 74 -4.73 8.28 -10.82
CA ASP A 74 -6.09 8.19 -10.26
C ASP A 74 -6.16 7.56 -8.86
N LEU A 75 -5.10 6.89 -8.41
CA LEU A 75 -5.01 6.30 -7.07
C LEU A 75 -4.65 7.34 -6.00
N TRP A 76 -4.10 8.49 -6.40
CA TRP A 76 -3.72 9.57 -5.50
C TRP A 76 -4.91 10.45 -5.12
N ALA A 77 -4.79 11.12 -3.97
CA ALA A 77 -5.74 12.14 -3.54
C ALA A 77 -5.83 13.26 -4.58
N LYS A 78 -7.00 13.88 -4.69
CA LYS A 78 -7.27 14.91 -5.70
C LYS A 78 -6.34 16.11 -5.56
N LYS A 79 -6.03 16.76 -6.68
CA LYS A 79 -5.34 18.06 -6.69
C LYS A 79 -6.09 19.07 -5.80
N GLY A 80 -5.35 19.76 -4.94
CA GLY A 80 -5.90 20.67 -3.93
C GLY A 80 -6.23 20.03 -2.58
N THR A 81 -6.07 18.70 -2.43
CA THR A 81 -6.10 18.05 -1.10
C THR A 81 -4.98 18.64 -0.23
N PRO A 82 -5.28 19.17 0.96
CA PRO A 82 -4.26 19.70 1.87
C PRO A 82 -3.24 18.63 2.28
N ASP A 83 -2.01 19.06 2.55
CA ASP A 83 -0.93 18.24 3.13
C ASP A 83 -0.50 17.01 2.30
N ILE A 84 -0.87 16.90 1.02
CA ILE A 84 -0.41 15.79 0.17
C ILE A 84 1.12 15.78 0.09
N ARG A 85 1.75 14.59 0.24
CA ARG A 85 3.21 14.49 0.20
C ARG A 85 3.71 13.16 -0.34
N ALA A 86 4.91 13.19 -0.90
CA ALA A 86 5.69 12.00 -1.21
C ALA A 86 7.16 12.18 -0.81
N GLN A 87 7.80 11.10 -0.37
CA GLN A 87 9.23 11.06 -0.13
C GLN A 87 9.76 9.68 -0.57
N TYR A 88 10.64 9.66 -1.57
CA TYR A 88 11.14 8.41 -2.16
C TYR A 88 12.53 8.01 -1.63
N SER A 89 13.25 8.96 -1.05
CA SER A 89 14.62 8.76 -0.56
C SER A 89 14.98 9.85 0.46
N ASN A 90 16.21 9.81 0.97
CA ASN A 90 16.79 10.84 1.84
C ASN A 90 17.07 12.18 1.13
N LEU A 91 16.80 12.30 -0.17
CA LEU A 91 17.12 13.51 -0.94
C LEU A 91 16.15 14.67 -0.73
N GLY A 92 14.87 14.37 -0.49
CA GLY A 92 13.88 15.43 -0.40
C GLY A 92 12.43 14.96 -0.41
N VAL A 93 11.56 15.89 -0.04
CA VAL A 93 10.10 15.71 0.01
C VAL A 93 9.42 16.50 -1.10
N TYR A 94 8.36 15.92 -1.65
CA TYR A 94 7.42 16.52 -2.59
C TYR A 94 6.16 16.87 -1.81
N THR A 95 5.72 18.13 -1.83
CA THR A 95 4.71 18.67 -0.91
C THR A 95 3.46 19.20 -1.62
N ASN A 96 3.37 18.99 -2.94
CA ASN A 96 2.19 19.36 -3.70
C ASN A 96 1.88 18.34 -4.79
N TRP A 97 0.63 18.35 -5.24
CA TRP A 97 0.16 17.38 -6.23
C TRP A 97 0.95 17.44 -7.54
N ASP A 98 1.34 18.62 -8.01
CA ASP A 98 2.04 18.76 -9.29
C ASP A 98 3.46 18.15 -9.24
N SER A 99 4.17 18.35 -8.13
CA SER A 99 5.51 17.78 -7.93
C SER A 99 5.46 16.26 -7.73
N ILE A 100 4.48 15.74 -6.98
CA ILE A 100 4.26 14.30 -6.81
C ILE A 100 3.91 13.65 -8.15
N ILE A 101 2.94 14.20 -8.89
CA ILE A 101 2.50 13.59 -10.15
C ILE A 101 3.53 13.78 -11.26
N SER A 102 4.48 14.72 -11.16
CA SER A 102 5.58 14.83 -12.11
C SER A 102 6.43 13.55 -12.20
N TYR A 103 6.52 12.76 -11.11
CA TYR A 103 7.17 11.45 -11.12
C TYR A 103 6.48 10.44 -12.06
N HIS A 104 5.15 10.54 -12.18
CA HIS A 104 4.32 9.65 -12.99
C HIS A 104 4.04 10.18 -14.39
N ARG A 105 4.31 11.47 -14.66
CA ARG A 105 3.93 12.14 -15.89
C ARG A 105 4.82 11.69 -17.06
N ASP A 106 4.19 11.43 -18.20
CA ASP A 106 4.85 11.10 -19.46
C ASP A 106 5.85 9.93 -19.37
N ARG A 107 5.65 9.05 -18.38
CA ARG A 107 6.54 7.91 -18.16
C ARG A 107 6.37 6.91 -19.31
N PRO A 108 7.45 6.59 -20.04
CA PRO A 108 7.36 5.64 -21.15
C PRO A 108 7.19 4.20 -20.63
N SER A 109 6.90 3.28 -21.53
CA SER A 109 6.91 1.83 -21.29
C SER A 109 8.11 1.20 -22.02
N PRO A 110 9.34 1.34 -21.47
CA PRO A 110 10.55 0.99 -22.18
C PRO A 110 10.70 -0.51 -22.46
N ILE A 111 11.12 -0.83 -23.69
CA ILE A 111 11.43 -2.19 -24.11
C ILE A 111 12.64 -2.70 -23.35
N GLY A 112 12.55 -3.92 -22.82
CA GLY A 112 13.64 -4.56 -22.08
C GLY A 112 13.78 -4.09 -20.64
N LYS A 113 12.88 -3.23 -20.15
CA LYS A 113 12.84 -2.82 -18.74
C LYS A 113 11.89 -3.71 -17.95
N LEU A 114 12.32 -4.09 -16.75
CA LEU A 114 11.46 -4.73 -15.76
C LEU A 114 11.56 -3.97 -14.44
N LEU A 115 10.40 -3.54 -13.94
CA LEU A 115 10.24 -3.06 -12.57
C LEU A 115 9.28 -4.00 -11.87
N PHE A 116 9.75 -4.76 -10.89
CA PHE A 116 8.90 -5.73 -10.23
C PHE A 116 9.04 -5.60 -8.72
N HIS A 117 8.15 -4.83 -8.11
CA HIS A 117 8.08 -4.66 -6.66
C HIS A 117 6.93 -5.50 -6.11
N TYR A 118 7.20 -6.37 -5.15
CA TYR A 118 6.17 -7.10 -4.43
C TYR A 118 6.15 -6.68 -2.96
N VAL A 119 4.94 -6.40 -2.49
CA VAL A 119 4.66 -5.98 -1.11
C VAL A 119 4.31 -7.19 -0.26
N THR A 120 4.80 -7.20 0.98
CA THR A 120 4.55 -8.24 1.98
C THR A 120 4.39 -7.61 3.36
N THR A 121 4.03 -8.44 4.36
CA THR A 121 3.88 -8.06 5.78
C THR A 121 3.06 -6.76 5.99
N PRO A 122 1.82 -6.70 5.48
CA PRO A 122 0.97 -5.52 5.65
C PRO A 122 0.60 -5.29 7.12
N ILE A 123 0.87 -4.10 7.64
CA ILE A 123 0.28 -3.58 8.89
C ILE A 123 -0.63 -2.43 8.50
N ILE A 124 -1.94 -2.57 8.68
CA ILE A 124 -2.95 -1.62 8.20
C ILE A 124 -3.89 -1.25 9.33
N GLU A 125 -4.00 0.05 9.61
CA GLU A 125 -4.87 0.63 10.63
C GLU A 125 -5.84 1.64 10.00
N VAL A 126 -7.13 1.32 10.02
CA VAL A 126 -8.21 2.23 9.60
C VAL A 126 -8.63 3.08 10.80
N ALA A 127 -8.74 4.39 10.62
CA ALA A 127 -9.17 5.30 11.67
C ALA A 127 -10.56 4.95 12.21
N GLY A 128 -10.80 5.21 13.50
CA GLY A 128 -12.10 4.95 14.14
C GLY A 128 -13.28 5.74 13.54
N ASP A 129 -13.02 6.81 12.80
CA ASP A 129 -13.98 7.62 12.02
C ASP A 129 -14.16 7.14 10.56
N GLY A 130 -13.35 6.19 10.10
CA GLY A 130 -13.39 5.61 8.75
C GLY A 130 -12.98 6.58 7.62
N GLN A 131 -12.35 7.72 7.94
CA GLN A 131 -11.96 8.75 6.97
C GLN A 131 -10.51 8.65 6.50
N THR A 132 -9.63 8.10 7.34
CA THR A 132 -8.22 7.87 6.99
C THR A 132 -7.79 6.44 7.31
N ALA A 133 -6.71 5.99 6.68
CA ALA A 133 -6.06 4.74 7.03
C ALA A 133 -4.54 4.91 6.95
N LYS A 134 -3.81 4.01 7.61
CA LYS A 134 -2.36 3.90 7.55
C LYS A 134 -1.98 2.52 7.12
N GLY A 135 -0.91 2.40 6.35
CA GLY A 135 -0.36 1.13 5.95
C GLY A 135 1.16 1.13 5.97
N LEU A 136 1.74 0.01 6.39
CA LEU A 136 3.17 -0.27 6.30
C LEU A 136 3.38 -1.61 5.61
N TRP A 137 4.29 -1.65 4.65
CA TRP A 137 4.68 -2.86 3.92
C TRP A 137 6.19 -3.01 3.87
N ILE A 138 6.67 -4.25 3.86
CA ILE A 138 8.03 -4.58 3.42
C ILE A 138 7.97 -4.92 1.94
N VAL A 139 8.90 -4.39 1.17
CA VAL A 139 9.05 -4.65 -0.25
C VAL A 139 10.41 -5.23 -0.56
N ASN A 140 10.40 -6.22 -1.43
CA ASN A 140 11.56 -6.55 -2.23
C ASN A 140 11.17 -6.49 -3.70
N GLY A 141 12.14 -6.21 -4.55
CA GLY A 141 11.89 -6.12 -5.96
C GLY A 141 13.13 -6.05 -6.81
N LEU A 142 12.86 -5.96 -8.11
CA LEU A 142 13.84 -5.94 -9.19
C LEU A 142 13.65 -4.66 -10.00
N GLU A 143 14.75 -4.01 -10.35
CA GLU A 143 14.76 -2.91 -11.30
C GLU A 143 15.84 -3.18 -12.33
N SER A 144 15.45 -3.34 -13.59
CA SER A 144 16.40 -3.72 -14.63
C SER A 144 16.04 -3.09 -15.97
N GLY A 145 17.04 -2.96 -16.83
CA GLY A 145 16.91 -2.43 -18.18
C GLY A 145 18.19 -2.60 -18.98
N LEU A 146 18.11 -2.23 -20.27
CA LEU A 146 19.25 -2.20 -21.17
C LEU A 146 19.62 -0.76 -21.51
N THR A 147 20.91 -0.48 -21.61
CA THR A 147 21.45 0.86 -21.90
C THR A 147 22.40 0.77 -23.09
N ASP A 148 22.30 1.73 -24.01
CA ASP A 148 23.29 1.87 -25.07
C ASP A 148 24.70 2.14 -24.47
N PRO A 149 25.77 1.48 -24.93
CA PRO A 149 27.12 1.71 -24.40
C PRO A 149 27.57 3.17 -24.43
N GLU A 150 27.13 3.97 -25.41
CA GLU A 150 27.49 5.39 -25.48
C GLU A 150 26.90 6.19 -24.31
N HIS A 151 25.66 5.89 -23.90
CA HIS A 151 25.04 6.52 -22.75
C HIS A 151 25.65 6.03 -21.43
N ALA A 152 26.09 4.76 -21.37
CA ALA A 152 26.73 4.18 -20.19
C ALA A 152 28.07 4.79 -19.81
N LYS A 153 28.78 5.46 -20.73
CA LYS A 153 30.13 6.01 -20.49
C LYS A 153 30.21 7.03 -19.35
N ASN A 154 29.11 7.73 -19.08
CA ASN A 154 29.04 8.76 -18.03
C ASN A 154 28.38 8.25 -16.75
N MET A 155 28.13 6.95 -16.64
CA MET A 155 27.50 6.33 -15.49
C MET A 155 28.53 5.50 -14.70
N PRO A 156 28.35 5.33 -13.38
CA PRO A 156 29.30 4.57 -12.59
C PRO A 156 29.38 3.10 -13.04
N ASP A 157 30.59 2.54 -13.10
CA ASP A 157 30.82 1.16 -13.54
C ASP A 157 30.06 0.14 -12.69
N TRP A 158 29.89 0.42 -11.38
CA TRP A 158 29.16 -0.44 -10.46
C TRP A 158 27.69 -0.62 -10.86
N MET A 159 27.14 0.26 -11.70
CA MET A 159 25.74 0.22 -12.10
C MET A 159 25.40 -1.00 -12.97
N PHE A 160 26.35 -1.43 -13.79
CA PHE A 160 26.09 -2.41 -14.84
C PHE A 160 26.63 -3.79 -14.49
N GLU A 161 25.93 -4.80 -14.95
CA GLU A 161 26.45 -6.16 -14.97
C GLU A 161 27.63 -6.27 -15.93
N LYS A 162 28.46 -7.29 -15.70
CA LYS A 162 29.66 -7.54 -16.53
C LYS A 162 29.29 -7.91 -17.96
N ASP A 163 28.23 -8.69 -18.10
CA ASP A 163 27.76 -9.19 -19.38
C ASP A 163 26.93 -8.14 -20.11
N MET A 164 27.02 -8.17 -21.44
CA MET A 164 26.18 -7.38 -22.34
C MET A 164 25.16 -8.28 -23.02
N VAL A 165 23.98 -7.74 -23.29
CA VAL A 165 22.92 -8.43 -24.05
C VAL A 165 22.61 -7.59 -25.28
N ASP A 166 22.66 -8.21 -26.46
CA ASP A 166 22.41 -7.54 -27.75
C ASP A 166 23.23 -6.27 -27.98
N GLY A 167 24.50 -6.29 -27.54
CA GLY A 167 25.41 -5.13 -27.65
C GLY A 167 25.07 -3.99 -26.69
N LYS A 168 24.16 -4.18 -25.74
CA LYS A 168 23.76 -3.18 -24.73
C LYS A 168 24.29 -3.56 -23.35
N LYS A 169 24.58 -2.53 -22.54
CA LYS A 169 24.92 -2.66 -21.12
C LYS A 169 23.68 -3.07 -20.33
N VAL A 170 23.84 -4.03 -19.43
CA VAL A 170 22.75 -4.56 -18.60
C VAL A 170 22.77 -3.84 -17.26
N TRP A 171 21.67 -3.18 -16.92
CA TRP A 171 21.40 -2.69 -15.58
C TRP A 171 20.42 -3.66 -14.92
N MET A 172 20.76 -4.23 -13.77
CA MET A 172 19.88 -5.16 -13.06
C MET A 172 20.14 -5.08 -11.56
N HIS A 173 19.22 -4.48 -10.81
CA HIS A 173 19.36 -4.21 -9.39
C HIS A 173 18.26 -4.88 -8.58
N ASN A 174 18.62 -5.34 -7.39
CA ASN A 174 17.69 -5.72 -6.34
C ASN A 174 17.44 -4.50 -5.43
N VAL A 175 16.19 -4.29 -5.06
CA VAL A 175 15.78 -3.24 -4.12
C VAL A 175 15.05 -3.83 -2.92
N TYR A 176 15.35 -3.32 -1.73
CA TYR A 176 14.74 -3.71 -0.46
C TYR A 176 14.26 -2.44 0.22
N LEU A 177 12.95 -2.33 0.42
CA LEU A 177 12.31 -1.09 0.84
C LEU A 177 11.28 -1.40 1.93
N LYS A 178 10.86 -0.36 2.64
CA LYS A 178 9.56 -0.34 3.33
C LYS A 178 8.74 0.79 2.73
N TYR A 179 7.42 0.64 2.67
CA TYR A 179 6.53 1.73 2.32
C TYR A 179 5.60 2.04 3.48
N GLY A 180 5.67 3.27 3.98
CA GLY A 180 4.68 3.84 4.88
C GLY A 180 3.74 4.73 4.08
N ILE A 181 2.45 4.42 4.09
CA ILE A 181 1.44 5.11 3.29
C ILE A 181 0.29 5.56 4.19
N ASP A 182 -0.08 6.83 4.06
CA ASP A 182 -1.33 7.34 4.61
C ASP A 182 -2.38 7.44 3.50
N PHE A 183 -3.60 7.09 3.84
CA PHE A 183 -4.74 7.08 2.93
C PHE A 183 -5.84 8.01 3.43
N ILE A 184 -6.55 8.61 2.49
CA ILE A 184 -7.72 9.46 2.75
C ILE A 184 -8.90 8.96 1.93
N LYS A 185 -10.09 8.98 2.51
CA LYS A 185 -11.34 8.66 1.80
C LYS A 185 -11.92 9.94 1.18
N GLN A 186 -12.10 9.93 -0.14
CA GLN A 186 -12.70 11.03 -0.90
C GLN A 186 -13.86 10.48 -1.73
N ASP A 187 -15.06 11.05 -1.58
CA ASP A 187 -16.27 10.62 -2.28
C ASP A 187 -16.54 9.11 -2.18
N GLY A 188 -16.31 8.54 -0.98
CA GLY A 188 -16.48 7.12 -0.71
C GLY A 188 -15.36 6.21 -1.24
N GLN A 189 -14.31 6.75 -1.86
CA GLN A 189 -13.17 5.98 -2.39
C GLN A 189 -11.90 6.27 -1.59
N TRP A 190 -11.12 5.22 -1.31
CA TRP A 190 -9.79 5.36 -0.73
C TRP A 190 -8.79 5.89 -1.76
N LYS A 191 -7.92 6.81 -1.34
CA LYS A 191 -6.85 7.42 -2.14
C LYS A 191 -5.54 7.50 -1.33
N ILE A 192 -4.42 7.46 -2.03
CA ILE A 192 -3.09 7.70 -1.45
C ILE A 192 -2.96 9.18 -1.10
N TRP A 193 -2.58 9.49 0.14
CA TRP A 193 -2.44 10.85 0.64
C TRP A 193 -1.00 11.21 0.96
N HIS A 194 -0.32 10.36 1.75
CA HIS A 194 1.12 10.47 1.98
C HIS A 194 1.80 9.18 1.54
N PHE A 195 2.95 9.29 0.89
CA PHE A 195 3.70 8.16 0.37
C PHE A 195 5.16 8.27 0.78
N HIS A 196 5.66 7.30 1.55
CA HIS A 196 7.05 7.31 1.98
C HIS A 196 7.73 5.96 1.69
N CYS A 197 8.75 6.02 0.83
CA CYS A 197 9.69 4.93 0.60
C CYS A 197 10.88 5.01 1.57
N PHE A 198 11.05 4.00 2.40
CA PHE A 198 12.22 3.83 3.25
C PHE A 198 13.14 2.79 2.61
N GLU A 199 14.16 3.23 1.87
CA GLU A 199 15.12 2.31 1.25
C GLU A 199 15.98 1.63 2.33
N VAL A 200 15.91 0.30 2.41
CA VAL A 200 16.71 -0.50 3.33
C VAL A 200 18.03 -0.87 2.67
N ALA A 201 17.99 -1.35 1.43
CA ALA A 201 19.19 -1.70 0.68
C ALA A 201 18.92 -1.73 -0.82
N ARG A 202 19.98 -1.56 -1.60
CA ARG A 202 20.00 -1.74 -3.06
C ARG A 202 21.29 -2.45 -3.44
N ALA A 203 21.29 -3.14 -4.57
CA ALA A 203 22.53 -3.68 -5.15
C ALA A 203 22.37 -4.02 -6.63
N PRO A 204 23.43 -3.88 -7.44
CA PRO A 204 23.59 -4.66 -8.66
C PRO A 204 23.46 -6.15 -8.34
N TYR A 205 22.76 -6.87 -9.21
CA TYR A 205 22.39 -8.26 -9.00
C TYR A 205 23.62 -9.15 -8.88
N GLY A 206 24.65 -8.92 -9.70
CA GLY A 206 25.91 -9.65 -9.66
C GLY A 206 26.86 -9.25 -8.51
N MET A 207 26.59 -8.16 -7.78
CA MET A 207 27.46 -7.63 -6.72
C MET A 207 26.97 -8.01 -5.32
N GLY A 208 25.68 -7.87 -5.04
CA GLY A 208 25.09 -8.05 -3.71
C GLY A 208 25.20 -6.81 -2.81
N TRP A 209 24.30 -6.67 -1.83
CA TRP A 209 24.10 -5.41 -1.07
C TRP A 209 25.20 -5.09 -0.08
N ILE A 210 25.92 -6.07 0.47
CA ILE A 210 27.02 -5.82 1.40
C ILE A 210 28.22 -5.14 0.70
N PRO A 211 28.80 -5.73 -0.36
CA PRO A 211 29.89 -5.06 -1.08
C PRO A 211 29.42 -3.77 -1.75
N PHE A 212 28.16 -3.70 -2.22
CA PHE A 212 27.60 -2.47 -2.76
C PHE A 212 27.55 -1.35 -1.73
N ALA A 213 27.05 -1.63 -0.52
CA ALA A 213 27.04 -0.65 0.57
C ALA A 213 28.45 -0.15 0.89
N ALA A 214 29.45 -1.04 0.94
CA ALA A 214 30.84 -0.62 1.15
C ALA A 214 31.39 0.31 0.04
N ALA A 215 30.91 0.17 -1.21
CA ALA A 215 31.46 0.84 -2.38
C ALA A 215 30.71 2.12 -2.81
N ALA A 216 29.39 2.19 -2.59
CA ALA A 216 28.52 3.19 -3.22
C ALA A 216 27.48 3.83 -2.28
N GLN A 217 27.54 3.58 -0.96
CA GLN A 217 26.57 4.08 0.02
C GLN A 217 26.44 5.61 0.11
N ASP A 218 27.47 6.35 -0.32
CA ASP A 218 27.48 7.82 -0.31
C ASP A 218 27.50 8.41 -1.75
N ASP A 219 27.25 7.58 -2.77
CA ASP A 219 27.21 8.01 -4.18
C ASP A 219 25.84 8.66 -4.51
N PRO A 220 25.79 9.98 -4.80
CA PRO A 220 24.53 10.66 -5.10
C PRO A 220 23.82 10.11 -6.33
N PHE A 221 24.55 9.55 -7.30
CA PHE A 221 23.96 8.95 -8.50
C PHE A 221 23.01 7.81 -8.17
N ASN A 222 23.26 7.08 -7.08
CA ASN A 222 22.44 5.97 -6.61
C ASN A 222 21.02 6.41 -6.20
N PHE A 223 20.85 7.65 -5.75
CA PHE A 223 19.59 8.13 -5.18
C PHE A 223 18.74 8.93 -6.16
N ASP A 224 19.36 9.48 -7.21
CA ASP A 224 18.68 10.34 -8.19
C ASP A 224 18.14 9.57 -9.39
N LEU A 225 18.65 8.38 -9.71
CA LEU A 225 18.18 7.64 -10.90
C LEU A 225 16.75 7.12 -10.71
N MET A 226 15.86 7.52 -11.62
CA MET A 226 14.48 7.05 -11.65
C MET A 226 14.31 5.87 -12.60
N TYR A 227 14.84 5.97 -13.83
CA TYR A 227 14.79 4.88 -14.82
C TYR A 227 15.72 5.10 -16.01
N MET A 228 15.86 4.08 -16.87
CA MET A 228 16.41 4.21 -18.23
C MET A 228 15.26 4.40 -19.23
N GLY A 229 15.30 5.49 -20.00
CA GLY A 229 14.31 5.80 -21.04
C GLY A 229 14.43 4.88 -22.26
N ASP A 230 13.51 5.01 -23.21
CA ASP A 230 13.48 4.19 -24.45
C ASP A 230 14.73 4.36 -25.31
N ASP A 231 15.37 5.53 -25.23
CA ASP A 231 16.64 5.82 -25.87
C ASP A 231 17.85 5.32 -25.07
N GLY A 232 17.62 4.64 -23.94
CA GLY A 232 18.63 4.16 -23.02
C GLY A 232 19.32 5.28 -22.23
N LYS A 233 18.78 6.51 -22.19
CA LYS A 233 19.32 7.57 -21.34
C LYS A 233 18.80 7.45 -19.91
N PRO A 234 19.62 7.76 -18.89
CA PRO A 234 19.14 7.86 -17.52
C PRO A 234 18.16 9.03 -17.41
N VAL A 235 17.03 8.77 -16.77
CA VAL A 235 16.05 9.75 -16.33
C VAL A 235 16.14 9.82 -14.82
N PHE A 236 16.34 11.03 -14.31
CA PHE A 236 16.50 11.29 -12.89
C PHE A 236 15.19 11.76 -12.24
N MET A 237 15.12 11.64 -10.92
CA MET A 237 14.02 12.11 -10.10
C MET A 237 13.77 13.62 -10.33
N PRO A 238 12.50 14.06 -10.33
CA PRO A 238 12.20 15.49 -10.34
C PRO A 238 12.82 16.19 -9.12
N LYS A 239 13.06 17.50 -9.22
CA LYS A 239 13.61 18.27 -8.10
C LYS A 239 12.61 18.25 -6.92
N PRO A 240 13.02 17.86 -5.70
CA PRO A 240 12.17 17.95 -4.51
C PRO A 240 11.80 19.39 -4.14
N ASP A 241 10.68 19.56 -3.45
CA ASP A 241 10.21 20.86 -2.96
C ASP A 241 10.96 21.33 -1.71
N GLY A 242 11.57 20.40 -0.98
CA GLY A 242 12.35 20.68 0.23
C GLY A 242 13.19 19.48 0.69
N PRO A 243 13.99 19.64 1.76
CA PRO A 243 14.80 18.56 2.32
C PRO A 243 13.92 17.42 2.85
N ALA A 244 14.49 16.22 2.92
CA ALA A 244 13.81 15.06 3.48
C ALA A 244 13.40 15.35 4.93
N SER A 245 12.18 14.93 5.29
CA SER A 245 11.59 15.23 6.60
C SER A 245 11.88 14.15 7.64
N VAL A 246 11.92 12.90 7.21
CA VAL A 246 12.24 11.73 8.02
C VAL A 246 13.22 10.87 7.22
N LEU A 247 14.42 10.63 7.75
CA LEU A 247 15.44 9.89 7.02
C LEU A 247 15.27 8.37 7.17
N ASN A 248 15.49 7.63 6.08
CA ASN A 248 15.63 6.18 6.13
C ASN A 248 17.07 5.77 6.53
N ASN A 249 17.17 4.66 7.25
CA ASN A 249 18.36 4.02 7.75
C ASN A 249 18.82 2.91 6.79
N THR A 250 19.27 3.33 5.61
CA THR A 250 19.86 2.42 4.61
C THR A 250 20.98 1.59 5.23
N TYR A 251 21.06 0.32 4.83
CA TYR A 251 22.06 -0.62 5.29
C TYR A 251 23.46 -0.08 5.02
N ARG A 252 24.30 -0.11 6.07
CA ARG A 252 25.73 0.18 5.99
C ARG A 252 26.51 -0.89 6.69
N THR A 253 27.76 -1.07 6.29
CA THR A 253 28.68 -2.05 6.91
C THR A 253 29.24 -1.57 8.26
N ASP A 254 29.11 -0.28 8.56
CA ASP A 254 29.72 0.41 9.70
C ASP A 254 28.71 0.97 10.72
N THR A 255 27.41 0.73 10.51
CA THR A 255 26.35 1.18 11.43
C THR A 255 25.33 0.09 11.72
N ALA A 256 24.66 0.20 12.88
CA ALA A 256 23.56 -0.69 13.23
C ALA A 256 22.23 -0.24 12.61
N GLN A 257 21.43 -1.22 12.21
CA GLN A 257 20.02 -0.99 11.86
C GLN A 257 19.24 -0.50 13.08
N LYS A 258 18.24 0.36 12.82
CA LYS A 258 17.38 0.99 13.81
C LYS A 258 15.95 0.82 13.35
N LEU A 259 15.01 0.86 14.30
CA LEU A 259 13.60 0.90 13.96
C LEU A 259 13.31 2.24 13.26
N GLU A 260 13.07 2.15 11.95
CA GLU A 260 12.56 3.19 11.07
C GLU A 260 11.17 2.77 10.57
N ALA A 261 10.44 3.68 9.90
CA ALA A 261 9.08 3.42 9.43
C ALA A 261 8.17 2.88 10.55
N ARG A 262 7.87 3.76 11.53
CA ARG A 262 7.07 3.41 12.72
C ARG A 262 5.82 2.63 12.31
N PRO A 263 5.55 1.42 12.84
CA PRO A 263 4.31 0.71 12.59
C PRO A 263 3.10 1.55 13.00
N PRO A 264 1.99 1.51 12.25
CA PRO A 264 0.80 2.24 12.64
C PRO A 264 0.18 1.57 13.88
N GLU A 265 -0.35 2.40 14.78
CA GLU A 265 -1.09 1.97 15.97
C GLU A 265 -2.56 2.40 15.82
N PRO A 266 -3.52 1.74 16.49
CA PRO A 266 -4.93 2.14 16.43
C PRO A 266 -5.15 3.60 16.83
N TYR A 267 -5.99 4.32 16.07
CA TYR A 267 -6.25 5.75 16.26
C TYR A 267 -7.69 6.11 15.87
N ARG A 268 -8.27 7.17 16.45
CA ARG A 268 -9.68 7.53 16.17
C ARG A 268 -9.82 8.45 14.97
N THR A 269 -8.95 9.47 14.89
CA THR A 269 -8.90 10.48 13.84
C THR A 269 -7.45 10.79 13.50
N PHE A 270 -7.16 11.27 12.30
CA PHE A 270 -5.77 11.47 11.85
C PHE A 270 -4.96 12.43 12.74
N SER A 271 -5.60 13.41 13.38
CA SER A 271 -4.93 14.34 14.30
C SER A 271 -4.33 13.68 15.56
N GLU A 272 -4.68 12.43 15.85
CA GLU A 272 -4.20 11.69 17.02
C GLU A 272 -2.95 10.84 16.73
N THR A 273 -2.42 10.89 15.50
CA THR A 273 -1.33 10.01 15.05
C THR A 273 -0.29 10.76 14.24
N PHE A 274 0.83 10.11 13.94
CA PHE A 274 1.90 10.65 13.11
C PHE A 274 1.55 10.48 11.62
N ALA A 275 2.18 11.22 10.71
CA ALA A 275 2.04 11.02 9.27
C ALA A 275 3.29 10.32 8.69
N TYR A 276 3.12 9.47 7.66
CA TYR A 276 4.24 8.81 6.96
C TYR A 276 4.96 9.71 5.98
#